data_AF-A0A821JS28-F1
#
_entry.id   AF-A0A821JS28-F1
#
_cell.length_a   1.000
_cell.length_b   1.000
_cell.length_c   1.000
_cell.angle_alpha   90.00
_cell.angle_beta   90.00
_cell.angle_gamma   90.00
#
_symmetry.space_group_name_H-M   'P 1'
#
loop_
_entity.id
_entity.type
_entity.pdbx_description
1 polymer ?
#
loop_
_entity_poly.entity_id
_entity_poly.type
_entity_poly.pdbx_seq_one_letter_code
_entity_poly.pdbx_strand_id
1 'polypeptide(L)' 'MKINGKTSNLGETVGIEKAKSKISVTSKVPLSKRYMKYLTKKFLKKHELRDWLRVIANSKDAYELRYFNINQEENEAEEA' A
#
# COMPACT_ATOMS: atom_id res chain seq x y z
N MET A 1 -7.55 8.31 -5.61
CA MET A 1 -6.42 8.55 -6.51
C MET A 1 -6.69 9.85 -7.27
N LYS A 2 -5.70 10.74 -7.37
CA LYS A 2 -5.80 12.04 -8.03
C LYS A 2 -5.01 12.01 -9.33
N ILE A 3 -5.57 12.58 -10.38
CA ILE A 3 -4.93 12.78 -11.69
C ILE A 3 -5.10 14.26 -12.04
N ASN A 4 -4.00 14.93 -12.38
CA ASN A 4 -3.96 16.38 -12.64
C ASN A 4 -4.63 17.21 -11.52
N GLY A 5 -4.39 16.83 -10.26
CA GLY A 5 -4.93 17.52 -9.08
C GLY A 5 -6.39 17.19 -8.72
N LYS A 6 -7.16 16.57 -9.61
CA LYS A 6 -8.57 16.24 -9.41
C LYS A 6 -8.77 14.76 -9.02
N THR A 7 -9.74 14.51 -8.14
CA THR A 7 -10.23 13.15 -7.83
C THR A 7 -11.31 12.72 -8.81
N SER A 8 -11.67 11.44 -8.83
CA SER A 8 -12.77 10.88 -9.62
C SER A 8 -12.61 10.92 -11.15
N ASN A 9 -11.44 11.33 -11.65
CA ASN A 9 -11.11 11.35 -13.06
C ASN A 9 -10.27 10.12 -13.45
N LEU A 10 -10.78 8.91 -13.20
CA LEU A 10 -10.02 7.66 -13.47
C LEU A 10 -10.19 7.17 -14.91
N GLY A 11 -11.40 7.28 -15.47
CA GLY A 11 -11.73 7.02 -16.89
C GLY A 11 -10.95 5.87 -17.51
N GLU A 12 -10.47 6.07 -18.74
CA GLU A 12 -9.56 5.13 -19.42
C GLU A 12 -8.08 5.33 -19.07
N THR A 13 -7.75 6.32 -18.25
CA THR A 13 -6.37 6.69 -17.96
C THR A 13 -5.70 5.72 -16.98
N VAL A 14 -6.50 5.12 -16.09
CA VAL A 14 -6.03 4.20 -15.06
C VAL A 14 -6.98 3.02 -14.93
N GLY A 15 -6.48 1.83 -15.22
CA GLY A 15 -7.15 0.57 -14.93
C GLY A 15 -6.73 0.04 -13.55
N ILE A 16 -7.71 -0.44 -12.78
CA ILE A 16 -7.49 -1.13 -11.52
C ILE A 16 -8.15 -2.49 -11.60
N GLU A 17 -7.36 -3.54 -11.43
CA GLU A 17 -7.82 -4.92 -11.44
C GLU A 17 -7.54 -5.56 -10.10
N LYS A 18 -8.56 -6.23 -9.54
CA LYS A 18 -8.46 -6.98 -8.29
C LYS A 18 -8.48 -8.47 -8.59
N ALA A 19 -7.35 -9.13 -8.36
CA ALA A 19 -7.29 -10.57 -8.17
C ALA A 19 -7.45 -10.91 -6.67
N LYS A 20 -7.53 -12.20 -6.34
CA LYS A 20 -7.77 -12.67 -4.96
C LYS A 20 -6.73 -12.15 -3.96
N SER A 21 -5.45 -12.17 -4.32
CA SER A 21 -4.32 -11.78 -3.46
C SER A 21 -3.52 -10.57 -3.99
N LYS A 22 -3.83 -10.08 -5.19
CA LYS A 22 -3.05 -9.05 -5.88
C LYS A 22 -3.98 -7.98 -6.45
N ILE A 23 -3.55 -6.73 -6.31
CA ILE A 23 -4.18 -5.59 -6.97
C ILE A 23 -3.19 -5.08 -8.01
N SER A 24 -3.61 -5.05 -9.27
CA SER A 24 -2.83 -4.53 -10.39
C SER A 24 -3.36 -3.15 -10.76
N VAL A 25 -2.46 -2.18 -10.87
CA VAL A 25 -2.78 -0.81 -11.30
C VAL A 25 -2.01 -0.52 -12.57
N THR A 26 -2.74 -0.31 -13.66
CA THR A 26 -2.18 0.01 -14.97
C THR A 26 -2.53 1.45 -15.28
N SER A 27 -1.54 2.28 -15.60
CA SER A 27 -1.73 3.71 -15.86
C SER A 27 -1.14 4.09 -17.20
N LYS A 28 -1.91 4.78 -18.04
CA LYS A 28 -1.44 5.41 -19.28
C LYS A 28 -0.73 6.74 -19.02
N VAL A 29 -0.97 7.34 -17.86
CA VAL A 29 -0.35 8.60 -17.42
C VAL A 29 0.75 8.36 -16.39
N PRO A 30 1.73 9.28 -16.24
CA PRO A 30 2.77 9.14 -15.23
C PRO A 30 2.19 9.03 -13.83
N LEU A 31 2.43 7.89 -13.19
CA LEU A 31 1.98 7.61 -11.84
C LEU A 31 3.17 7.21 -10.97
N SER A 32 3.38 7.93 -9.87
CA SER A 32 4.47 7.60 -8.98
C SER A 32 4.14 6.40 -8.11
N LYS A 33 5.09 5.47 -8.02
CA LYS A 33 5.02 4.35 -7.07
C LYS A 33 4.79 4.84 -5.63
N ARG A 34 5.49 5.91 -5.21
CA ARG A 34 5.32 6.51 -3.88
C ARG A 34 3.86 6.90 -3.60
N TYR A 35 3.11 7.35 -4.61
CA TYR A 35 1.71 7.69 -4.43
C TYR A 35 0.85 6.48 -4.10
N MET A 36 1.15 5.30 -4.65
CA MET A 36 0.49 4.04 -4.25
C MET A 36 0.76 3.71 -2.79
N LYS A 37 2.01 3.87 -2.31
CA LYS A 37 2.35 3.68 -0.88
C LYS A 37 1.57 4.64 0.04
N TYR A 38 1.39 5.89 -0.39
CA TYR A 38 0.59 6.85 0.36
C TYR A 38 -0.87 6.43 0.46
N LEU A 39 -1.49 6.07 -0.67
CA LEU A 39 -2.90 5.68 -0.70
C LEU A 39 -3.16 4.40 0.11
N THR A 40 -2.27 3.40 0.03
CA THR A 40 -2.39 2.18 0.85
C THR A 40 -2.24 2.50 2.33
N LYS A 41 -1.24 3.27 2.74
CA LYS A 41 -1.09 3.71 4.15
C LYS A 41 -2.26 4.56 4.65
N LYS A 42 -2.89 5.34 3.78
CA LYS A 42 -4.09 6.13 4.11
C LYS A 42 -5.28 5.20 4.35
N PHE A 43 -5.45 4.18 3.51
CA PHE A 43 -6.47 3.15 3.69
C PHE A 43 -6.27 2.37 5.00
N LEU A 44 -5.05 1.90 5.26
CA LEU A 44 -4.74 1.17 6.50
C LEU A 44 -5.02 2.01 7.77
N LYS A 45 -4.76 3.32 7.75
CA LYS A 45 -5.12 4.19 8.90
C LYS A 45 -6.62 4.33 9.07
N LYS A 46 -7.36 4.47 7.97
CA LYS A 46 -8.81 4.62 8.00
C LYS A 46 -9.51 3.37 8.56
N HIS A 47 -8.92 2.20 8.38
CA HIS A 47 -9.42 0.92 8.86
C HIS A 47 -8.66 0.38 10.08
N GLU A 48 -7.84 1.20 10.73
CA GLU A 48 -7.11 0.83 11.97
C GLU A 48 -6.17 -0.39 11.83
N LEU A 49 -5.75 -0.74 10.61
CA LEU A 49 -4.88 -1.88 10.31
C LEU A 49 -3.38 -1.58 10.44
N ARG A 50 -3.01 -0.41 10.96
CA ARG A 50 -1.61 0.05 10.96
C ARG A 50 -0.70 -0.69 11.91
N ASP A 51 -1.26 -1.24 12.97
CA ASP A 51 -0.49 -1.93 14.00
C ASP A 51 -0.23 -3.38 13.60
N TRP A 52 -0.99 -3.89 12.62
CA TRP A 52 -0.86 -5.26 12.13
C TRP A 52 -0.12 -5.35 10.80
N LEU A 53 -0.29 -4.38 9.90
CA LEU A 53 0.23 -4.45 8.52
C LEU A 53 1.18 -3.31 8.17
N ARG A 54 2.30 -3.67 7.54
CA ARG A 54 3.27 -2.74 6.94
C ARG A 54 3.38 -2.90 5.42
N VAL A 55 3.49 -1.75 4.73
CA VAL A 55 3.71 -1.68 3.28
C VAL A 55 5.21 -1.67 2.98
N ILE A 56 5.73 -2.74 2.37
CA ILE A 56 7.15 -2.92 2.02
C ILE A 56 7.32 -2.93 0.50
N ALA A 57 8.40 -2.34 -0.01
CA ALA A 57 8.73 -2.44 -1.44
C ALA A 57 9.34 -3.82 -1.70
N ASN A 58 8.70 -4.62 -2.56
CA ASN A 58 9.20 -5.95 -2.92
C ASN A 58 10.08 -5.90 -4.18
N SER A 59 9.65 -5.16 -5.19
CA SER A 59 10.40 -4.95 -6.44
C SER A 59 10.36 -3.48 -6.85
N LYS A 60 10.98 -3.11 -7.97
CA LYS A 60 10.95 -1.74 -8.50
C LYS A 60 9.52 -1.22 -8.68
N ASP A 61 8.58 -2.08 -9.06
CA ASP A 61 7.20 -1.68 -9.41
C ASP A 61 6.12 -2.24 -8.48
N ALA A 62 6.50 -3.02 -7.45
CA ALA A 62 5.54 -3.64 -6.53
C ALA A 62 5.73 -3.21 -5.08
N TYR A 63 4.61 -3.20 -4.35
CA TYR A 63 4.54 -3.21 -2.89
C TYR A 63 3.88 -4.48 -2.41
N GLU A 64 4.23 -4.88 -1.20
CA GLU A 64 3.64 -6.00 -0.48
C GLU A 64 3.17 -5.52 0.90
N LEU A 65 2.06 -6.10 1.37
CA LEU A 65 1.59 -5.94 2.75
C LEU A 65 2.11 -7.13 3.56
N ARG A 66 2.88 -6.86 4.61
CA ARG A 66 3.38 -7.89 5.53
C ARG A 66 2.88 -7.61 6.94
N TYR A 67 2.68 -8.67 7.71
CA TYR A 67 2.47 -8.55 9.14
C TYR A 67 3.74 -8.03 9.84
N PHE A 68 3.56 -7.41 11.00
CA PHE A 68 4.65 -7.24 11.97
C PHE A 68 4.95 -8.58 12.65
N ASN A 69 6.21 -8.83 12.98
CA ASN A 69 6.59 -10.00 13.78
C ASN A 69 6.33 -9.65 15.25
N ILE A 70 5.14 -9.99 15.75
CA ILE A 70 4.74 -9.68 17.14
C ILE A 70 5.58 -10.49 18.15
N ASN A 71 6.12 -11.64 17.74
CA ASN A 71 6.89 -12.53 18.61
C ASN A 71 8.34 -12.09 18.91
N GLN A 72 8.79 -10.90 18.47
CA GLN A 72 10.14 -10.39 18.79
C GLN A 72 10.15 -9.28 19.85
N GLU A 73 9.04 -8.57 20.07
CA GLU A 73 9.00 -7.49 21.06
C GLU A 73 8.82 -7.99 22.51
N GLU A 74 8.24 -9.18 22.72
CA GLU A 74 8.18 -9.80 24.06
C GLU A 74 9.53 -10.37 24.52
N ASN A 75 10.44 -10.72 23.60
CA ASN A 75 11.72 -11.35 23.94
C ASN A 75 12.86 -10.34 24.19
N GLU A 76 12.71 -9.08 23.74
CA GLU A 76 13.70 -8.01 24.00
C GLU A 76 13.40 -7.21 25.28
N ALA A 77 12.20 -7.36 25.88
CA ALA A 77 11.83 -6.69 27.12
C ALA A 77 12.24 -7.47 28.40
N GLU A 78 12.58 -8.76 28.28
CA GLU A 78 13.03 -9.59 29.41
C GLU A 78 14.56 -9.64 29.59
N GLU A 79 15.35 -9.07 28.67
CA GLU A 79 16.83 -9.06 28.72
C GLU A 79 17.47 -7.68 29.00
N ALA A 80 16.71 -6.68 29.47
CA ALA A 80 17.22 -5.32 29.80
C ALA A 80 17.04 -4.92 31.27
#